data_AF-A0A346YPU6-F1
#
_entry.id   AF-A0A346YPU6-F1
#
_cell.length_a   1.000
_cell.length_b   1.000
_cell.length_c   1.000
_cell.angle_alpha   90.00
_cell.angle_beta   90.00
_cell.angle_gamma   90.00
#
_symmetry.space_group_name_H-M   'P 1'
#
loop_
_entity.id
_entity.type
_entity.pdbx_description
1 polymer ?
#
loop_
_entity_poly.entity_id
_entity_poly.type
_entity_poly.pdbx_seq_one_letter_code
_entity_poly.pdbx_strand_id
1 'polypeptide(L)' 'MKWLRKVSTDPLHAVHSLRHNMADRCDLPGVHPTDKAAILGHLAGGASEKHYGSSAVKLVSVTRAMRRAFGIDESGD' A
#
# COMPACT_ATOMS: atom_id res chain seq x y z
N MET A 1 11.71 -16.83 -0.60
CA MET A 1 11.47 -16.93 0.85
C MET A 1 12.72 -16.75 1.73
N LYS A 2 13.95 -17.10 1.28
CA LYS A 2 15.17 -16.96 2.12
C LYS A 2 15.38 -15.56 2.72
N TRP A 3 15.06 -14.51 1.97
CA TRP A 3 15.20 -13.12 2.43
C TRP A 3 14.17 -12.76 3.50
N LEU A 4 12.92 -13.23 3.36
CA LEU A 4 11.88 -13.04 4.36
C LEU A 4 12.24 -13.72 5.68
N ARG A 5 12.87 -14.90 5.61
CA ARG A 5 13.35 -15.63 6.79
C ARG A 5 14.50 -14.94 7.53
N LYS A 6 15.15 -13.93 6.94
CA LYS A 6 16.11 -13.08 7.66
C LYS A 6 15.44 -12.08 8.60
N VAL A 7 14.16 -11.77 8.39
CA VAL A 7 13.43 -10.72 9.13
C VAL A 7 12.18 -11.24 9.85
N SER A 8 11.77 -12.48 9.58
CA SER A 8 10.61 -13.10 10.23
C SER A 8 10.78 -14.60 10.41
N THR A 9 10.61 -15.06 11.64
CA THR A 9 10.56 -16.49 12.00
C THR A 9 9.15 -17.09 11.92
N ASP A 10 8.10 -16.27 11.83
CA ASP A 10 6.72 -16.74 11.74
C ASP A 10 6.51 -17.57 10.47
N PRO A 11 6.13 -18.87 10.58
CA PRO A 11 5.92 -19.72 9.42
C PRO A 11 4.80 -19.23 8.49
N LEU A 12 3.81 -18.51 9.00
CA LEU A 12 2.67 -17.97 8.24
C LEU A 12 3.04 -16.73 7.40
N HIS A 13 4.13 -16.05 7.75
CA HIS A 13 4.66 -14.98 6.91
C HIS A 13 5.26 -15.55 5.64
N ALA A 14 4.53 -15.34 4.53
CA ALA A 14 4.91 -15.58 3.16
C ALA A 14 4.70 -14.30 2.35
N VAL A 15 5.40 -14.14 1.23
CA VAL A 15 5.29 -12.93 0.40
C VAL A 15 3.82 -12.66 0.00
N HIS A 16 3.07 -13.71 -0.30
CA HIS A 16 1.66 -13.61 -0.63
C HIS A 16 0.79 -13.21 0.57
N SER A 17 0.99 -13.81 1.74
CA SER A 17 0.22 -13.46 2.94
C SER A 17 0.53 -12.04 3.41
N LEU A 18 1.78 -11.59 3.34
CA LEU A 18 2.14 -10.21 3.66
C LEU A 18 1.48 -9.20 2.71
N ARG A 19 1.33 -9.55 1.42
CA ARG A 19 0.60 -8.72 0.47
C ARG A 19 -0.89 -8.64 0.81
N HIS A 20 -1.51 -9.74 1.23
CA HIS A 20 -2.89 -9.75 1.71
C HIS A 20 -3.05 -8.95 2.98
N ASN A 21 -2.14 -9.09 3.94
CA ASN A 21 -2.14 -8.27 5.15
C ASN A 21 -2.08 -6.76 4.81
N MET A 22 -1.33 -6.37 3.78
CA MET A 22 -1.33 -4.98 3.31
C MET A 22 -2.66 -4.59 2.65
N ALA A 23 -3.29 -5.49 1.90
CA ALA A 23 -4.61 -5.27 1.33
C ALA A 23 -5.67 -5.04 2.43
N ASP A 24 -5.68 -5.88 3.46
CA ASP A 24 -6.59 -5.77 4.60
C ASP A 24 -6.34 -4.47 5.38
N ARG A 25 -5.07 -4.10 5.59
CA ARG A 25 -4.70 -2.81 6.22
C ARG A 25 -5.18 -1.59 5.44
N CYS A 26 -5.28 -1.68 4.11
CA CYS A 26 -5.89 -0.62 3.30
C CYS A 26 -7.41 -0.61 3.46
N ASP A 27 -8.05 -1.78 3.53
CA ASP A 27 -9.52 -1.90 3.58
C ASP A 27 -10.10 -1.44 4.91
N LEU A 28 -9.46 -1.80 6.03
CA LEU A 28 -9.92 -1.48 7.39
C LEU A 28 -10.22 0.02 7.60
N PRO A 29 -9.33 0.96 7.22
CA PRO A 29 -9.61 2.39 7.31
C PRO A 29 -10.31 2.96 6.07
N GLY A 30 -10.65 2.15 5.06
CA GLY A 30 -11.34 2.58 3.85
C GLY A 30 -10.48 3.35 2.86
N VAL A 31 -9.24 2.90 2.60
CA VAL A 31 -8.40 3.43 1.52
C VAL A 31 -9.10 3.25 0.17
N HIS A 32 -9.04 4.28 -0.69
CA HIS A 32 -9.67 4.24 -2.01
C HIS A 32 -9.10 3.07 -2.87
N PRO A 33 -9.93 2.34 -3.63
CA PRO A 33 -9.48 1.16 -4.39
C PRO A 33 -8.31 1.44 -5.36
N THR A 34 -8.30 2.62 -5.98
CA THR A 34 -7.20 3.03 -6.88
C THR A 34 -5.88 3.25 -6.14
N ASP A 35 -5.92 3.80 -4.93
CA ASP A 35 -4.73 4.00 -4.10
C ASP A 35 -4.23 2.66 -3.57
N LYS A 36 -5.14 1.80 -3.11
CA LYS A 36 -4.84 0.41 -2.73
C LYS A 36 -4.18 -0.35 -3.89
N ALA A 37 -4.72 -0.24 -5.10
CA ALA A 37 -4.14 -0.87 -6.28
C ALA A 37 -2.74 -0.30 -6.60
N ALA A 38 -2.50 1.00 -6.38
CA ALA A 38 -1.17 1.59 -6.53
C ALA A 38 -0.17 1.03 -5.51
N ILE A 39 -0.56 0.97 -4.24
CA ILE A 39 0.24 0.41 -3.13
C ILE A 39 0.60 -1.05 -3.40
N LEU A 40 -0.37 -1.84 -3.87
CA LEU A 40 -0.18 -3.27 -4.12
C LEU A 40 0.51 -3.57 -5.46
N GLY A 41 0.80 -2.56 -6.30
CA GLY A 41 1.41 -2.73 -7.62
C GLY A 41 0.46 -3.38 -8.64
N HIS A 42 -0.83 -3.14 -8.52
CA HIS A 42 -1.90 -3.65 -9.39
C HIS A 42 -2.42 -2.64 -10.42
N LEU A 43 -1.91 -1.41 -10.44
CA LEU A 43 -2.30 -0.43 -11.45
C LEU A 43 -1.99 -0.94 -12.86
N ALA A 44 -2.97 -0.86 -13.75
CA ALA A 44 -2.76 -1.08 -15.17
C ALA A 44 -1.79 -0.02 -15.74
N GLY A 45 -1.08 -0.36 -16.81
CA GLY A 45 -0.24 0.60 -17.54
C GLY A 45 -1.05 1.82 -17.99
N GLY A 46 -0.53 3.03 -17.77
CA GLY A 46 -1.21 4.30 -18.11
C GLY A 46 -2.35 4.70 -17.16
N ALA A 47 -2.69 3.88 -16.15
CA ALA A 47 -3.72 4.24 -15.16
C ALA A 47 -3.25 5.38 -14.23
N SER A 48 -1.94 5.56 -14.10
CA SER A 48 -1.34 6.59 -13.25
C SER A 48 -1.75 8.00 -13.68
N GLU A 49 -1.59 8.31 -14.96
CA GLU A 49 -1.91 9.60 -15.56
C GLU A 49 -3.41 9.87 -15.51
N LYS A 50 -4.22 8.84 -15.82
CA LYS A 50 -5.69 8.91 -15.79
C LYS A 50 -6.26 9.22 -14.40
N HIS A 51 -5.69 8.65 -13.35
CA HIS A 51 -6.26 8.74 -12.00
C HIS A 51 -5.63 9.83 -11.13
N TYR A 52 -4.36 10.18 -11.37
CA TYR A 52 -3.64 11.11 -10.50
C TYR A 52 -3.22 12.39 -11.23
N GLY A 53 -3.29 12.47 -12.57
CA GLY A 53 -2.91 13.64 -13.35
C GLY A 53 -1.41 13.91 -13.45
N SER A 54 -0.61 13.54 -12.43
CA SER A 54 0.85 13.60 -12.46
C SER A 54 1.49 12.56 -11.51
N SER A 55 2.78 12.30 -11.70
CA SER A 55 3.57 11.45 -10.81
C SER A 55 3.69 12.03 -9.39
N ALA A 56 3.80 13.36 -9.27
CA ALA A 56 3.89 14.05 -7.99
C ALA A 56 2.59 13.91 -7.17
N VAL A 57 1.44 14.13 -7.82
CA VAL A 57 0.12 13.95 -7.16
C VAL A 57 -0.07 12.49 -6.75
N LYS A 58 0.31 11.53 -7.60
CA LYS A 58 0.29 10.10 -7.23
C LYS A 58 1.11 9.83 -5.98
N LEU A 59 2.33 10.33 -5.91
CA LEU A 59 3.21 10.12 -4.76
C LEU A 59 2.57 10.62 -3.47
N VAL A 60 2.01 11.85 -3.46
CA VAL A 60 1.35 12.44 -2.29
C VAL A 60 0.11 11.62 -1.90
N SER A 61 -0.78 11.33 -2.85
CA SER A 61 -2.01 10.58 -2.59
C SER A 61 -1.74 9.19 -2.05
N VAL A 62 -0.82 8.45 -2.69
CA VAL A 62 -0.44 7.09 -2.26
C VAL A 62 0.27 7.11 -0.91
N THR A 63 1.09 8.12 -0.62
CA THR A 63 1.74 8.28 0.68
C THR A 63 0.72 8.48 1.79
N ARG A 64 -0.26 9.38 1.60
CA ARG A 64 -1.34 9.62 2.56
C ARG A 64 -2.19 8.37 2.78
N ALA A 65 -2.55 7.67 1.71
CA ALA A 65 -3.27 6.40 1.78
C ALA A 65 -2.49 5.34 2.57
N MET A 66 -1.18 5.23 2.33
CA MET A 66 -0.31 4.30 3.04
C MET A 66 -0.19 4.67 4.52
N ARG A 67 0.01 5.94 4.88
CA ARG A 67 0.02 6.41 6.28
C ARG A 67 -1.27 6.04 7.00
N ARG A 68 -2.42 6.27 6.36
CA ARG A 68 -3.73 5.87 6.88
C ARG A 68 -3.85 4.36 7.08
N ALA A 69 -3.36 3.54 6.15
CA ALA A 69 -3.33 2.09 6.28
C ALA A 69 -2.48 1.59 7.48
N PHE A 70 -1.48 2.38 7.89
CA PHE A 70 -0.64 2.10 9.06
C PHE A 70 -1.11 2.80 10.34
N GLY A 71 -2.20 3.56 10.30
CA GLY A 71 -2.67 4.36 11.45
C GLY A 71 -1.67 5.44 11.88
N ILE A 72 -0.84 5.92 10.96
CA ILE A 72 0.09 7.03 11.21
C ILE A 72 -0.70 8.31 10.94
N ASP A 73 -1.01 9.06 12.00
CA ASP A 73 -1.73 10.33 11.89
C ASP A 73 -0.96 11.35 11.05
N GLU A 74 -1.70 12.15 10.28
CA GLU A 74 -1.17 13.29 9.53
C GLU A 74 -1.09 14.57 10.37
N SER A 75 -1.37 14.51 11.68
CA SER A 75 -1.07 15.59 12.61
C SER A 75 0.44 15.67 12.80
N GLY A 76 1.09 16.45 11.95
CA GLY A 76 2.28 17.17 12.37
C GLY A 76 1.86 18.17 13.45
N ASP A 77 2.05 17.78 14.71
CA ASP A 77 2.29 18.68 15.84
C ASP A 77 3.34 18.01 16.74
#